data_AF-A0A1M4PP29-F1
#
_entry.id   AF-A0A1M4PP29-F1
#
_cell.length_a   1.000
_cell.length_b   1.000
_cell.length_c   1.000
_cell.angle_alpha   90.00
_cell.angle_beta   90.00
_cell.angle_gamma   90.00
#
_symmetry.space_group_name_H-M   'P 1'
#
loop_
_entity.id
_entity.type
_entity.pdbx_description
1 polymer ?
#
loop_
_entity_poly.entity_id
_entity_poly.type
_entity_poly.pdbx_seq_one_letter_code
_entity_poly.pdbx_strand_id
1 'polypeptide(L)'
;MECSLKAQLNIIKLMDLKPNFSDLARQYGLDRRTVKKYYEGYEGKPKTRNKTSKLDKYKDEIIEKLQIKGIKVKAIYEYFLDKGYDVGGYSNFNKYIKNNDLKPTAKSKGHPRFETLPGKQAQVDWKEDVKLISKYNEEFIINVFSYKLGNSRYCHFEYKKQRTNPARCI
;
A
#
# COMPACT_ATOMS: atom_id res chain seq x y z
N MET A 1 -13.30 -1.82 -23.38
CA MET A 1 -13.81 -2.06 -24.74
C MET A 1 -13.02 -3.23 -25.27
N GLU A 2 -13.72 -4.33 -25.53
CA GLU A 2 -13.11 -5.64 -25.70
C GLU A 2 -12.03 -5.62 -26.78
N CYS A 3 -10.85 -6.15 -26.45
CA CYS A 3 -9.73 -6.29 -27.37
C CYS A 3 -10.11 -7.03 -28.67
N SER A 4 -11.21 -7.79 -28.65
CA SER A 4 -11.74 -8.59 -29.76
C SER A 4 -12.13 -7.76 -30.99
N LEU A 5 -12.93 -6.68 -30.85
CA LEU A 5 -13.36 -5.87 -32.00
C LEU A 5 -12.17 -5.16 -32.67
N LYS A 6 -11.27 -4.56 -31.88
CA LYS A 6 -10.09 -3.86 -32.41
C LYS A 6 -9.17 -4.83 -33.15
N ALA A 7 -8.97 -6.03 -32.62
CA ALA A 7 -8.18 -7.07 -33.28
C ALA A 7 -8.81 -7.48 -34.62
N GLN A 8 -10.12 -7.72 -34.67
CA GLN A 8 -10.79 -8.11 -35.91
C GLN A 8 -10.78 -7.00 -36.97
N LEU A 9 -10.98 -5.75 -36.57
CA LEU A 9 -10.87 -4.60 -37.49
C LEU A 9 -9.44 -4.45 -38.04
N ASN A 10 -8.42 -4.68 -37.21
CA ASN A 10 -7.02 -4.66 -37.65
C ASN A 10 -6.72 -5.80 -38.63
N ILE A 11 -7.22 -7.01 -38.41
CA ILE A 11 -7.06 -8.14 -39.33
C ILE A 11 -7.69 -7.83 -40.69
N ILE A 12 -8.93 -7.33 -40.70
CA ILE A 12 -9.62 -6.96 -41.95
C ILE A 12 -8.85 -5.88 -42.73
N LYS A 13 -8.31 -4.90 -42.00
CA LYS A 13 -7.50 -3.81 -42.57
C LYS A 13 -6.16 -4.30 -43.12
N LEU A 14 -5.52 -5.26 -42.47
CA LEU A 14 -4.29 -5.92 -42.93
C LEU A 14 -4.51 -6.78 -44.18
N MET A 15 -5.69 -7.38 -44.31
CA MET A 15 -6.07 -8.22 -45.46
C MET A 15 -6.58 -7.40 -46.66
N ASP A 16 -6.63 -6.07 -46.55
CA ASP A 16 -7.17 -5.15 -47.56
C ASP A 16 -8.62 -5.48 -47.99
N LEU A 17 -9.40 -6.03 -47.05
CA LEU A 17 -10.79 -6.41 -47.26
C LEU A 17 -11.73 -5.30 -46.79
N LYS A 18 -12.87 -5.14 -47.47
CA LYS A 18 -13.90 -4.19 -47.06
C LYS A 18 -14.77 -4.77 -45.94
N PRO A 19 -14.76 -4.20 -44.72
CA PRO A 19 -15.59 -4.70 -43.62
C PRO A 19 -17.08 -4.44 -43.84
N ASN A 20 -17.93 -5.40 -43.44
CA ASN A 20 -19.35 -5.15 -43.22
C ASN A 20 -19.58 -4.64 -41.79
N PHE A 21 -19.75 -3.33 -41.64
CA PHE A 21 -19.97 -2.70 -40.34
C PHE A 21 -21.28 -3.12 -39.65
N SER A 22 -22.32 -3.50 -40.40
CA SER A 22 -23.62 -3.90 -39.83
C SER A 22 -23.56 -5.29 -39.21
N ASP A 23 -22.81 -6.22 -39.82
CA ASP A 23 -22.67 -7.58 -39.30
C ASP A 23 -21.76 -7.59 -38.07
N LEU A 24 -20.65 -6.85 -38.12
CA LEU A 24 -19.78 -6.66 -36.95
C LEU A 24 -20.55 -5.99 -35.79
N ALA A 25 -21.40 -5.01 -36.08
CA ALA A 25 -22.26 -4.38 -35.08
C ALA A 25 -23.19 -5.40 -34.38
N ARG A 26 -23.81 -6.32 -35.14
CA ARG A 26 -24.68 -7.37 -34.59
C ARG A 26 -23.89 -8.40 -33.77
N GLN A 27 -22.74 -8.83 -34.27
CA GLN A 27 -21.89 -9.83 -33.60
C GLN A 27 -21.37 -9.33 -32.25
N TYR A 28 -20.99 -8.05 -32.18
CA TYR A 28 -20.42 -7.44 -30.98
C TYR A 28 -21.43 -6.65 -30.13
N GLY A 29 -22.70 -6.58 -30.54
CA GLY A 29 -23.74 -5.81 -29.83
C GLY A 29 -23.46 -4.30 -29.75
N LEU A 30 -22.81 -3.73 -30.77
CA LEU A 30 -22.40 -2.31 -30.81
C LEU A 30 -23.11 -1.56 -31.94
N ASP A 31 -23.20 -0.24 -31.83
CA ASP A 31 -23.73 0.59 -32.92
C ASP A 31 -22.77 0.58 -34.15
N ARG A 32 -23.32 0.45 -35.36
CA ARG A 32 -22.58 0.48 -36.63
C ARG A 32 -21.65 1.70 -36.74
N ARG A 33 -22.08 2.87 -36.26
CA ARG A 33 -21.30 4.11 -36.26
C ARG A 33 -20.08 4.00 -35.34
N THR A 34 -20.21 3.30 -34.23
CA THR A 34 -19.09 3.01 -33.32
C THR A 34 -18.07 2.12 -34.00
N VAL A 35 -18.49 1.01 -34.63
CA VAL A 35 -17.57 0.12 -35.37
C VAL A 35 -16.85 0.86 -36.50
N LYS A 36 -17.60 1.67 -37.28
CA LYS A 36 -17.03 2.50 -38.35
C LYS A 36 -16.00 3.50 -37.82
N LYS A 37 -16.32 4.20 -36.72
CA LYS A 37 -15.41 5.14 -36.05
C LYS A 37 -14.09 4.48 -35.61
N TYR A 38 -14.15 3.25 -35.11
CA TYR A 38 -12.95 2.50 -34.73
C TYR A 38 -12.14 2.02 -35.95
N TYR A 39 -12.80 1.64 -37.04
CA TYR A 39 -12.12 1.30 -38.30
C TYR A 39 -11.36 2.48 -38.92
N GLU A 40 -11.93 3.68 -38.82
CA GLU A 40 -11.33 4.95 -39.27
C GLU A 40 -10.13 5.41 -38.41
N GLY A 41 -9.77 4.68 -37.35
CA GLY A 41 -8.56 4.94 -36.55
C GLY A 41 -8.81 5.62 -35.21
N TYR A 42 -10.02 5.56 -34.66
CA TYR A 42 -10.26 6.07 -33.32
C TYR A 42 -9.63 5.17 -32.24
N GLU A 43 -8.58 5.65 -31.58
CA GLU A 43 -7.88 4.86 -30.54
C GLU A 43 -8.55 4.93 -29.16
N GLY A 44 -9.41 5.92 -28.94
CA GLY A 44 -10.04 6.23 -27.65
C GLY A 44 -9.60 7.59 -27.13
N LYS A 45 -10.31 8.12 -26.12
CA LYS A 45 -9.79 9.27 -25.36
C LYS A 45 -8.59 8.80 -24.55
N PRO A 46 -7.51 9.60 -24.44
CA PRO A 46 -6.42 9.28 -23.54
C PRO A 46 -6.97 9.10 -22.12
N LYS A 47 -6.55 8.03 -21.43
CA LYS A 47 -7.01 7.70 -20.08
C LYS A 47 -6.56 8.75 -19.06
N THR A 48 -5.44 9.42 -19.34
CA THR A 48 -4.82 10.42 -18.48
C THR A 48 -4.89 11.78 -19.13
N ARG A 49 -5.34 12.78 -18.36
CA ARG A 49 -5.27 14.18 -18.75
C ARG A 49 -4.05 14.79 -18.10
N ASN A 50 -3.15 15.37 -18.89
CA ASN A 50 -2.06 16.19 -18.37
C ASN A 50 -2.68 17.49 -17.84
N LYS A 51 -2.84 17.58 -16.52
CA LYS A 51 -3.31 18.78 -15.84
C LYS A 51 -2.21 19.26 -14.90
N THR A 52 -1.83 20.52 -15.06
CA THR A 52 -0.91 21.19 -14.14
C THR A 52 -1.55 21.35 -12.77
N SER A 53 -0.76 21.12 -11.73
CA SER A 53 -1.14 21.37 -10.35
C SER A 53 -1.10 22.88 -10.07
N LYS A 54 -1.93 23.34 -9.12
CA LYS A 54 -1.82 24.71 -8.60
C LYS A 54 -0.43 24.97 -7.98
N LEU A 55 0.16 23.93 -7.39
CA LEU A 55 1.45 23.95 -6.71
C LEU A 55 2.65 23.98 -7.68
N ASP A 56 2.43 23.76 -8.97
CA ASP A 56 3.50 23.82 -9.98
C ASP A 56 4.16 25.20 -10.02
N LYS A 57 3.39 26.27 -9.73
CA LYS A 57 3.88 27.65 -9.67
C LYS A 57 4.92 27.89 -8.58
N TYR A 58 4.86 27.11 -7.50
CA TYR A 58 5.72 27.26 -6.32
C TYR A 58 6.76 26.14 -6.23
N LYS A 59 6.93 25.36 -7.29
CA LYS A 59 7.78 24.16 -7.28
C LYS A 59 9.22 24.49 -6.90
N ASP A 60 9.79 25.55 -7.46
CA ASP A 60 11.18 25.92 -7.22
C ASP A 60 11.40 26.35 -5.76
N GLU A 61 10.52 27.19 -5.22
CA GLU A 61 10.57 27.60 -3.80
C GLU A 61 10.38 26.39 -2.86
N ILE A 62 9.50 25.45 -3.20
CA ILE A 62 9.32 24.21 -2.42
C ILE A 62 10.60 23.38 -2.42
N ILE A 63 11.30 23.27 -3.56
CA ILE A 63 12.56 22.54 -3.69
C ILE A 63 13.64 23.19 -2.81
N GLU A 64 13.81 24.50 -2.90
CA GLU A 64 14.78 25.23 -2.08
C GLU A 64 14.56 25.02 -0.59
N LYS A 65 13.29 25.10 -0.12
CA LYS A 65 12.97 24.87 1.30
C LYS A 65 13.13 23.42 1.72
N LEU A 66 12.89 22.45 0.83
CA LEU A 66 13.08 21.02 1.10
C LEU A 66 14.55 20.61 1.19
N GLN A 67 15.45 21.34 0.53
CA GLN A 67 16.90 21.09 0.60
C GLN A 67 17.50 21.45 1.96
N ILE A 68 16.84 22.31 2.74
CA ILE A 68 17.30 22.68 4.07
C ILE A 68 17.18 21.47 5.01
N LYS A 69 18.33 20.98 5.48
CA LYS A 69 18.42 19.82 6.37
C LYS A 69 17.65 20.08 7.66
N GLY A 70 16.84 19.11 8.08
CA GLY A 70 16.09 19.14 9.34
C GLY A 70 14.69 19.75 9.26
N ILE A 71 14.30 20.35 8.12
CA ILE A 71 12.96 20.92 7.97
C ILE A 71 11.92 19.81 7.71
N LYS A 72 10.81 19.89 8.44
CA LYS A 72 9.63 19.04 8.23
C LYS A 72 8.76 19.63 7.11
N VAL A 73 8.18 18.76 6.29
CA VAL A 73 7.22 19.16 5.22
C VAL A 73 6.07 20.01 5.76
N LYS A 74 5.64 19.74 7.01
CA LYS A 74 4.60 20.53 7.67
C LYS A 74 5.01 21.99 7.92
N ALA A 75 6.25 22.23 8.33
CA ALA A 75 6.76 23.59 8.54
C ALA A 75 6.84 24.38 7.23
N ILE A 76 7.18 23.71 6.12
CA ILE A 76 7.15 24.32 4.78
C ILE A 76 5.71 24.70 4.43
N TYR A 77 4.75 23.79 4.63
CA TYR A 77 3.35 24.08 4.37
C TYR A 77 2.81 25.27 5.18
N GLU A 78 3.14 25.35 6.48
CA GLU A 78 2.77 26.49 7.34
C GLU A 78 3.40 27.80 6.84
N TYR A 79 4.67 27.77 6.42
CA TYR A 79 5.34 28.92 5.80
C TYR A 79 4.61 29.44 4.54
N PHE A 80 4.11 28.54 3.69
CA PHE A 80 3.33 28.94 2.51
C PHE A 80 1.95 29.51 2.88
N LEU A 81 1.34 29.03 3.97
CA LEU A 81 0.08 29.59 4.48
C LEU A 81 0.28 30.99 5.07
N ASP A 82 1.34 31.21 5.85
CA ASP A 82 1.65 32.50 6.47
C ASP A 82 1.94 33.59 5.42
N LYS A 83 2.54 33.20 4.29
CA LYS A 83 2.73 34.08 3.13
C LYS A 83 1.45 34.35 2.32
N GLY A 84 0.34 33.69 2.64
CA GLY A 84 -0.95 33.89 1.96
C GLY A 84 -1.09 33.19 0.60
N TYR A 85 -0.32 32.14 0.33
CA TYR A 85 -0.43 31.41 -0.95
C TYR A 85 -1.60 30.42 -0.97
N ASP A 86 -2.26 30.27 -2.13
CA ASP A 86 -3.28 29.23 -2.36
C ASP A 86 -2.63 27.87 -2.62
N VAL A 87 -2.11 27.25 -1.57
CA VAL A 87 -1.46 25.92 -1.60
C VAL A 87 -2.43 24.76 -1.36
N GLY A 88 -3.71 25.04 -1.12
CA GLY A 88 -4.71 24.05 -0.76
C GLY A 88 -4.42 23.36 0.58
N GLY A 89 -4.98 22.16 0.80
CA GLY A 89 -4.80 21.42 2.05
C GLY A 89 -3.47 20.67 2.15
N TYR A 90 -3.01 20.42 3.38
CA TYR A 90 -1.77 19.70 3.69
C TYR A 90 -1.63 18.34 2.99
N SER A 91 -2.72 17.57 2.90
CA SER A 91 -2.72 16.26 2.22
C SER A 91 -2.38 16.39 0.74
N ASN A 92 -2.92 17.40 0.06
CA ASN A 92 -2.61 17.70 -1.33
C ASN A 92 -1.16 18.12 -1.50
N PHE A 93 -0.65 18.97 -0.59
CA PHE A 93 0.74 19.41 -0.57
C PHE A 93 1.73 18.24 -0.40
N ASN A 94 1.46 17.33 0.55
CA ASN A 94 2.28 16.14 0.77
C ASN A 94 2.21 15.17 -0.42
N LYS A 95 1.03 15.00 -1.02
CA LYS A 95 0.85 14.20 -2.24
C LYS A 95 1.62 14.78 -3.42
N TYR A 96 1.65 16.10 -3.55
CA TYR A 96 2.43 16.80 -4.57
C TYR A 96 3.93 16.55 -4.43
N ILE A 97 4.47 16.64 -3.20
CA ILE A 97 5.88 16.34 -2.90
C ILE A 97 6.24 14.89 -3.25
N LYS A 98 5.36 13.95 -2.90
CA LYS A 98 5.56 12.52 -3.22
C LYS A 98 5.50 12.25 -4.72
N ASN A 99 4.52 12.80 -5.43
CA ASN A 99 4.36 12.56 -6.87
C ASN A 99 5.48 13.17 -7.73
N ASN A 100 6.15 14.20 -7.22
CA ASN A 100 7.29 14.84 -7.89
C ASN A 100 8.65 14.32 -7.38
N ASP A 101 8.66 13.27 -6.54
CA ASP A 101 9.87 12.68 -5.96
C ASP A 101 10.81 13.70 -5.29
N LEU A 102 10.25 14.79 -4.72
CA LEU A 102 11.03 15.89 -4.13
C LEU A 102 11.70 15.51 -2.80
N LYS A 103 11.37 14.34 -2.25
CA LYS A 103 11.96 13.82 -1.03
C LYS A 103 12.27 12.33 -1.18
N PRO A 104 13.50 11.89 -0.89
CA PRO A 104 13.82 10.47 -0.91
C PRO A 104 12.94 9.75 0.10
N THR A 105 12.20 8.75 -0.38
CA THR A 105 11.49 7.83 0.50
C THR A 105 12.52 7.01 1.26
N ALA A 106 12.52 7.13 2.59
CA ALA A 106 13.35 6.27 3.42
C ALA A 106 12.88 4.82 3.18
N LYS A 107 13.71 4.04 2.50
CA LYS A 107 13.49 2.59 2.37
C LYS A 107 13.65 2.03 3.78
N SER A 108 12.54 1.64 4.42
CA SER A 108 12.62 0.86 5.65
C SER A 108 13.40 -0.41 5.31
N LYS A 109 14.51 -0.66 6.01
CA LYS A 109 15.20 -1.95 5.91
C LYS A 109 14.22 -2.99 6.43
N GLY A 110 13.62 -3.77 5.53
CA GLY A 110 12.79 -4.90 5.93
C GLY A 110 13.64 -5.86 6.76
N HIS A 111 13.16 -6.25 7.93
CA HIS A 111 13.82 -7.31 8.70
C HIS A 111 13.51 -8.65 8.00
N PRO A 112 14.52 -9.37 7.48
CA PRO A 112 14.30 -10.69 6.91
C PRO A 112 13.68 -11.60 7.98
N ARG A 113 12.59 -12.28 7.64
CA ARG A 113 12.04 -13.35 8.47
C ARG A 113 12.88 -14.60 8.19
N PHE A 114 13.52 -15.14 9.22
CA PHE A 114 14.19 -16.44 9.14
C PHE A 114 13.30 -17.47 9.84
N GLU A 115 13.13 -18.63 9.21
CA GLU A 115 12.48 -19.79 9.81
C GLU A 115 13.56 -20.71 10.36
N THR A 116 13.59 -20.89 11.68
CA THR A 116 14.58 -21.73 12.34
C THR A 116 14.13 -23.19 12.29
N LEU A 117 15.07 -24.14 12.10
CA LEU A 117 14.76 -25.57 12.17
C LEU A 117 14.14 -25.97 13.53
N PRO A 118 13.34 -27.06 13.60
CA PRO A 118 12.76 -27.53 14.85
C PRO A 118 13.83 -27.77 15.92
N GLY A 119 13.55 -27.37 17.16
CA GLY A 119 14.45 -27.55 18.31
C GLY A 119 15.64 -26.60 18.40
N LYS A 120 15.85 -25.70 17.42
CA LYS A 120 16.99 -24.75 17.44
C LYS A 120 16.70 -23.43 18.14
N GLN A 121 15.43 -23.02 18.22
CA GLN A 121 15.04 -21.78 18.87
C GLN A 121 13.63 -21.85 19.43
N ALA A 122 13.47 -21.32 20.63
CA ALA A 122 12.18 -21.02 21.24
C ALA A 122 12.21 -19.62 21.84
N GLN A 123 11.06 -18.97 21.84
CA GLN A 123 10.84 -17.72 22.55
C GLN A 123 10.20 -18.06 23.89
N VAL A 124 10.84 -17.60 24.96
CA VAL A 124 10.35 -17.74 26.33
C VAL A 124 9.87 -16.38 26.77
N ASP A 125 8.65 -16.31 27.28
CA ASP A 125 8.09 -15.10 27.86
C ASP A 125 7.38 -15.42 29.18
N TRP A 126 7.40 -14.46 30.10
CA TRP A 126 6.87 -14.63 31.46
C TRP A 126 5.86 -13.52 31.75
N LYS A 127 4.61 -13.92 32.02
CA LYS A 127 3.59 -12.98 32.46
C LYS A 127 3.37 -13.13 33.95
N GLU A 128 3.80 -12.10 34.69
CA GLU A 128 3.68 -12.03 36.14
C GLU A 128 2.35 -11.39 36.58
N ASP A 129 1.96 -11.70 37.82
CA ASP A 129 0.85 -11.07 38.54
C ASP A 129 -0.49 -11.05 37.81
N VAL A 130 -0.83 -12.16 37.14
CA VAL A 130 -2.14 -12.30 36.50
C VAL A 130 -3.19 -12.54 37.57
N LYS A 131 -4.04 -11.54 37.79
CA LYS A 131 -5.19 -11.62 38.70
C LYS A 131 -6.33 -12.37 38.03
N LEU A 132 -6.78 -13.46 38.65
CA LEU A 132 -7.96 -14.23 38.26
C LEU A 132 -8.98 -14.20 39.39
N ILE A 133 -10.25 -14.06 39.04
CA ILE A 133 -11.37 -14.10 39.99
C ILE A 133 -12.14 -15.40 39.76
N SER A 134 -12.27 -16.22 40.81
CA SER A 134 -13.06 -17.45 40.76
C SER A 134 -14.56 -17.16 40.77
N LYS A 135 -15.37 -18.16 40.41
CA LYS A 135 -16.83 -18.12 40.51
C LYS A 135 -17.36 -17.81 41.93
N TYR A 136 -16.53 -18.01 42.95
CA TYR A 136 -16.83 -17.69 44.36
C TYR A 136 -16.26 -16.33 44.81
N ASN A 137 -15.85 -15.48 43.86
CA ASN A 137 -15.31 -14.15 44.12
C ASN A 137 -13.99 -14.12 44.91
N GLU A 138 -13.23 -15.22 44.86
CA GLU A 138 -11.88 -15.32 45.43
C GLU A 138 -10.85 -14.84 44.40
N GLU A 139 -9.92 -13.98 44.81
CA GLU A 139 -8.84 -13.47 43.98
C GLU A 139 -7.61 -14.39 44.06
N PHE A 140 -7.14 -14.85 42.91
CA PHE A 140 -5.91 -15.63 42.77
C PHE A 140 -4.90 -14.86 41.93
N ILE A 141 -3.69 -14.73 42.45
CA ILE A 141 -2.55 -14.20 41.70
C ILE A 141 -1.75 -15.39 41.19
N ILE A 142 -1.64 -15.52 39.86
CA ILE A 142 -0.86 -16.58 39.23
C ILE A 142 0.19 -15.98 38.30
N ASN A 143 1.27 -16.74 38.12
CA ASN A 143 2.26 -16.45 37.10
C ASN A 143 2.09 -17.43 35.94
N VAL A 144 2.23 -16.92 34.72
CA VAL A 144 2.11 -17.73 33.50
C VAL A 144 3.46 -17.76 32.80
N PHE A 145 4.06 -18.94 32.78
CA PHE A 145 5.19 -19.21 31.90
C PHE A 145 4.67 -19.50 30.50
N SER A 146 5.26 -18.88 29.49
CA SER A 146 4.94 -19.16 28.09
C SER A 146 6.19 -19.54 27.31
N TYR A 147 6.05 -20.58 26.51
CA TYR A 147 7.11 -21.13 25.69
C TYR A 147 6.58 -21.32 24.27
N LYS A 148 7.20 -20.64 23.30
CA LYS A 148 6.79 -20.68 21.90
C LYS A 148 7.92 -21.20 21.01
N LEU A 149 7.70 -22.33 20.36
CA LEU A 149 8.67 -22.89 19.41
C LEU A 149 8.76 -21.99 18.15
N GLY A 150 9.98 -21.67 17.72
CA GLY A 150 10.22 -20.81 16.56
C GLY A 150 9.69 -21.39 15.25
N ASN A 151 9.89 -22.70 15.04
CA ASN A 151 9.49 -23.43 13.84
C ASN A 151 7.97 -23.69 13.78
N SER A 152 7.46 -24.53 14.70
CA SER A 152 6.06 -24.99 14.68
C SER A 152 5.07 -23.96 15.20
N ARG A 153 5.54 -22.86 15.78
CA ARG A 153 4.72 -21.86 16.50
C ARG A 153 3.89 -22.45 17.63
N TYR A 154 4.17 -23.69 18.05
CA TYR A 154 3.51 -24.34 19.17
C TYR A 154 3.76 -23.54 20.44
N CYS A 155 2.67 -23.21 21.13
CA CYS A 155 2.69 -22.48 22.39
C CYS A 155 2.39 -23.46 23.52
N HIS A 156 3.26 -23.49 24.52
CA HIS A 156 3.06 -24.18 25.78
C HIS A 156 2.94 -23.15 26.89
N PHE A 157 1.93 -23.31 27.75
CA PHE A 157 1.69 -22.44 28.89
C PHE A 157 1.69 -23.27 30.16
N GLU A 158 2.43 -22.81 31.16
CA GLU A 158 2.51 -23.47 32.46
C GLU A 158 2.17 -22.46 33.56
N TYR A 159 1.19 -22.80 34.40
CA TYR A 159 0.77 -21.98 35.53
C TYR A 159 1.64 -22.29 36.74
N LYS A 160 2.25 -21.27 37.35
CA LYS A 160 3.07 -21.43 38.56
C LYS A 160 2.64 -20.46 39.66
N LYS A 161 2.54 -20.99 40.88
CA LYS A 161 2.27 -20.20 42.10
C LYS A 161 3.51 -19.46 42.59
N GLN A 162 4.71 -19.98 42.34
CA GLN A 162 5.99 -19.42 42.79
C GLN A 162 7.00 -19.39 41.65
N ARG A 163 7.93 -18.43 41.69
CA ARG A 163 9.00 -18.30 40.71
C ARG A 163 10.09 -19.32 40.99
N THR A 164 10.09 -20.43 40.26
CA THR A 164 11.28 -21.31 40.16
C THR A 164 12.05 -20.91 38.91
N ASN A 165 13.30 -20.47 39.10
CA ASN A 165 14.17 -20.00 38.03
C ASN A 165 14.48 -21.18 37.08
N PRO A 166 14.05 -21.16 35.80
CA PRO A 166 14.24 -22.29 34.89
C PRO A 166 15.68 -22.42 34.35
N ALA A 167 16.61 -21.54 34.76
CA ALA A 167 18.01 -21.54 34.33
C ALA A 167 18.82 -22.80 34.74
N ARG A 168 18.18 -23.82 35.33
CA ARG A 168 18.81 -25.07 35.76
C ARG A 168 18.38 -26.32 34.99
N CYS A 169 17.58 -26.19 33.94
CA CYS A 169 17.17 -27.33 33.13
C CYS A 169 17.65 -27.19 31.68
N ILE A 170 18.96 -27.28 31.46
CA ILE A 170 19.61 -27.88 30.28
C ILE A 170 20.90 -28.55 30.77
#